data_AF-A0A7I0ITH3-F1
#
_entry.id   AF-A0A7I0ITH3-F1
#
_cell.length_a   1.000
_cell.length_b   1.000
_cell.length_c   1.000
_cell.angle_alpha   90.00
_cell.angle_beta   90.00
_cell.angle_gamma   90.00
#
_symmetry.space_group_name_H-M   'P 1'
#
loop_
_entity.id
_entity.type
_entity.pdbx_description
1 polymer ?
#
loop_
_entity_poly.entity_id
_entity_poly.type
_entity_poly.pdbx_seq_one_letter_code
_entity_poly.pdbx_strand_id
1 'polypeptide(L)'
;MKFLPLILLVFIFSFCSEGKNSEDSYKDTLLLQYLVTPNAPQETCESMITNKDLCFQAYYTSVGGSFTATSATVKTQTCQGLITSPLYKNMSSIAQTCSFNCQSNDWKTKTNVGTCGQLTFAGLIEASITSPTAIACLRSCFATTNNQISNDQIPLYFLFNIIQDGD
;
A
#
# COMPACT_ATOMS: atom_id res chain seq x y z
N MET A 1 14.29 49.41 65.30
CA MET A 1 13.28 48.74 64.45
C MET A 1 14.04 47.96 63.39
N LYS A 2 13.71 46.74 62.97
CA LYS A 2 12.85 45.64 63.43
C LYS A 2 12.60 44.84 62.13
N PHE A 3 12.89 43.54 62.13
CA PHE A 3 12.37 42.52 61.18
C PHE A 3 12.77 42.69 59.71
N LEU A 4 12.97 41.67 58.88
CA LEU A 4 13.13 40.22 58.96
C LEU A 4 13.45 39.87 57.49
N PRO A 5 14.34 38.92 57.19
CA PRO A 5 14.43 38.31 55.86
C PRO A 5 13.12 37.54 55.57
N LEU A 6 12.99 36.95 54.37
CA LEU A 6 11.92 36.03 53.94
C LEU A 6 10.77 36.69 53.16
N ILE A 7 10.30 35.97 52.12
CA ILE A 7 9.17 36.26 51.23
C ILE A 7 9.50 37.13 49.99
N LEU A 8 10.35 36.60 49.11
CA LEU A 8 9.84 36.20 47.79
C LEU A 8 10.61 34.99 47.25
N LEU A 9 10.84 34.04 48.15
CA LEU A 9 10.74 32.63 47.80
C LEU A 9 9.26 32.42 47.54
N VAL A 10 8.81 32.54 46.29
CA VAL A 10 7.65 31.79 45.79
C VAL A 10 7.60 31.92 44.26
N PHE A 11 7.92 30.80 43.60
CA PHE A 11 7.25 30.36 42.38
C PHE A 11 7.46 31.20 41.11
N ILE A 12 8.71 31.32 40.66
CA ILE A 12 8.92 31.04 39.24
C ILE A 12 9.61 29.70 39.21
N PHE A 13 8.78 28.67 39.31
CA PHE A 13 9.15 27.34 38.84
C PHE A 13 9.86 27.54 37.51
N SER A 14 11.16 27.31 37.52
CA SER A 14 11.81 26.70 36.38
C SER A 14 10.97 25.47 36.05
N PHE A 15 9.98 25.67 35.18
CA PHE A 15 9.53 24.65 34.27
C PHE A 15 10.77 24.30 33.43
N CYS A 16 11.71 23.58 34.03
CA CYS A 16 12.24 22.42 33.35
C CYS A 16 11.00 21.58 33.07
N SER A 17 10.34 21.82 31.94
CA SER A 17 9.78 20.66 31.27
C SER A 17 10.99 19.75 31.12
N GLU A 18 10.96 18.59 31.78
CA GLU A 18 11.80 17.49 31.36
C GLU A 18 11.62 17.44 29.85
N GLY A 19 12.67 17.85 29.14
CA GLY A 19 12.63 17.93 27.69
C GLY A 19 12.24 16.55 27.26
N LYS A 20 11.03 16.42 26.68
CA LYS A 20 10.49 15.13 26.23
C LYS A 20 11.65 14.40 25.57
N ASN A 21 12.07 13.29 26.16
CA ASN A 21 13.21 12.56 25.65
C ASN A 21 12.99 12.40 24.15
N SER A 22 14.01 12.67 23.33
CA SER A 22 13.90 12.53 21.88
C SER A 22 13.37 11.15 21.49
N GLU A 23 13.62 10.15 22.32
CA GLU A 23 13.06 8.81 22.25
C GLU A 23 11.54 8.73 22.46
N ASP A 24 10.98 9.45 23.44
CA ASP A 24 9.53 9.46 23.70
C ASP A 24 8.80 10.23 22.58
N SER A 25 9.36 11.36 22.14
CA SER A 25 8.81 12.09 21.00
C SER A 25 8.91 11.29 19.69
N TYR A 26 9.95 10.46 19.54
CA TYR A 26 10.12 9.55 18.40
C TYR A 26 9.12 8.39 18.45
N LYS A 27 8.90 7.78 19.63
CA LYS A 27 7.89 6.74 19.84
C LYS A 27 6.47 7.27 19.56
N ASP A 28 6.14 8.46 20.05
CA ASP A 28 4.86 9.11 19.78
C ASP A 28 4.67 9.36 18.28
N THR A 29 5.71 9.80 17.59
CA THR A 29 5.68 10.04 16.13
C THR A 29 5.50 8.74 15.34
N LEU A 30 6.23 7.68 15.70
CA LEU A 30 6.07 6.36 15.07
C LEU A 30 4.68 5.77 15.32
N LEU A 31 4.16 5.91 16.53
CA LEU A 31 2.82 5.44 16.88
C LEU A 31 1.76 6.19 16.08
N LEU A 32 1.88 7.52 16.02
CA LEU A 32 0.97 8.36 15.23
C LEU A 32 1.04 7.98 13.74
N GLN A 33 2.25 7.75 13.22
CA GLN A 33 2.45 7.34 11.84
C GLN A 33 1.83 5.96 11.56
N TYR A 34 1.97 5.00 12.48
CA TYR A 34 1.31 3.70 12.38
C TYR A 34 -0.22 3.82 12.39
N LEU A 35 -0.78 4.68 13.24
CA LEU A 35 -2.22 4.89 13.35
C LEU A 35 -2.85 5.55 12.12
N VAL A 36 -2.10 6.40 11.40
CA VAL A 36 -2.59 7.08 10.18
C VAL A 36 -2.22 6.34 8.89
N THR A 37 -1.37 5.31 8.97
CA THR A 37 -0.98 4.55 7.79
C THR A 37 -2.14 3.67 7.32
N PRO A 38 -2.54 3.72 6.04
CA PRO A 38 -3.59 2.87 5.51
C PRO A 38 -3.36 1.39 5.83
N ASN A 39 -4.37 0.75 6.40
CA ASN A 39 -4.31 -0.62 6.86
C ASN A 39 -5.62 -1.36 6.51
N ALA A 40 -5.79 -1.64 5.22
CA ALA A 40 -6.99 -2.26 4.66
C ALA A 40 -6.60 -3.19 3.50
N PRO A 41 -5.88 -4.30 3.77
CA PRO A 41 -5.32 -5.14 2.72
C PRO A 41 -6.41 -5.79 1.86
N GLN A 42 -7.55 -6.15 2.46
CA GLN A 42 -8.70 -6.73 1.75
C GLN A 42 -9.27 -5.74 0.72
N GLU A 43 -9.75 -4.58 1.18
CA GLU A 43 -10.35 -3.56 0.31
C GLU A 43 -9.38 -3.09 -0.77
N THR A 44 -8.11 -2.95 -0.42
CA THR A 44 -7.08 -2.51 -1.36
C THR A 44 -6.79 -3.57 -2.42
N CYS A 45 -6.77 -4.85 -2.04
CA CYS A 45 -6.67 -5.96 -3.00
C CYS A 45 -7.90 -6.00 -3.93
N GLU A 46 -9.11 -5.81 -3.40
CA GLU A 46 -10.34 -5.80 -4.22
C GLU A 46 -10.36 -4.59 -5.18
N SER A 47 -9.86 -3.44 -4.74
CA SER A 47 -9.66 -2.25 -5.59
C SER A 47 -8.66 -2.53 -6.70
N MET A 48 -7.54 -3.19 -6.39
CA MET A 48 -6.54 -3.62 -7.36
C MET A 48 -7.15 -4.53 -8.43
N ILE A 49 -7.92 -5.56 -8.05
CA ILE A 49 -8.61 -6.43 -9.02
C ILE A 49 -9.61 -5.62 -9.86
N THR A 50 -10.38 -4.74 -9.24
CA THR A 50 -11.36 -3.91 -9.95
C THR A 50 -10.70 -3.00 -11.00
N ASN A 51 -9.56 -2.38 -10.68
CA ASN A 51 -8.83 -1.55 -11.65
C ASN A 51 -8.19 -2.37 -12.76
N LYS A 52 -7.73 -3.60 -12.46
CA LYS A 52 -7.29 -4.57 -13.47
C LYS A 52 -8.42 -4.92 -14.43
N ASP A 53 -9.60 -5.25 -13.90
CA ASP A 53 -10.78 -5.61 -14.70
C ASP A 53 -11.19 -4.47 -15.63
N LEU A 54 -11.18 -3.22 -15.15
CA LEU A 54 -11.44 -2.04 -15.98
C LEU A 54 -10.42 -1.89 -17.12
N CYS A 55 -9.14 -2.20 -16.85
CA CYS A 55 -8.11 -2.18 -17.88
C CYS A 55 -8.37 -3.26 -18.94
N PHE A 56 -8.66 -4.50 -18.54
CA PHE A 56 -8.98 -5.56 -19.51
C PHE A 56 -10.29 -5.29 -20.25
N GLN A 57 -11.29 -4.72 -19.59
CA GLN A 57 -12.50 -4.29 -20.25
C GLN A 57 -12.21 -3.28 -21.38
N ALA A 58 -11.33 -2.30 -21.14
CA ALA A 58 -10.89 -1.35 -22.15
C ALA A 58 -10.17 -2.04 -23.33
N TYR A 59 -9.31 -3.02 -23.04
CA TYR A 59 -8.69 -3.87 -24.05
C TYR A 59 -9.73 -4.60 -24.91
N TYR A 60 -10.62 -5.38 -24.29
CA TYR A 60 -11.64 -6.16 -25.01
C TYR A 60 -12.54 -5.26 -25.85
N THR A 61 -12.94 -4.10 -25.31
CA THR A 61 -13.72 -3.10 -26.06
C THR A 61 -12.96 -2.62 -27.30
N SER A 62 -11.65 -2.37 -27.20
CA SER A 62 -10.83 -1.89 -28.33
C SER A 62 -10.71 -2.90 -29.47
N VAL A 63 -10.79 -4.20 -29.18
CA VAL A 63 -10.71 -5.28 -30.17
C VAL A 63 -12.09 -5.80 -30.60
N GLY A 64 -13.18 -5.11 -30.20
CA GLY A 64 -14.56 -5.48 -30.54
C GLY A 64 -15.08 -6.72 -29.79
N GLY A 65 -14.42 -7.11 -28.70
CA GLY A 65 -14.83 -8.21 -27.82
C GLY A 65 -15.66 -7.75 -26.62
N SER A 66 -16.09 -8.72 -25.82
CA SER A 66 -16.74 -8.50 -24.52
C SER A 66 -15.83 -8.92 -23.37
N PHE A 67 -16.06 -8.35 -22.20
CA PHE A 67 -15.36 -8.70 -20.97
C PHE A 67 -16.37 -9.00 -19.86
N THR A 68 -16.14 -10.10 -19.14
CA THR A 68 -16.89 -10.47 -17.94
C THR A 68 -16.11 -10.00 -16.72
N ALA A 69 -16.65 -9.05 -15.98
CA ALA A 69 -16.02 -8.56 -14.75
C ALA A 69 -16.00 -9.63 -13.66
N THR A 70 -14.94 -9.67 -12.85
CA THR A 70 -14.87 -10.58 -11.72
C THR A 70 -15.95 -10.22 -10.69
N SER A 71 -16.77 -11.20 -10.31
CA SER A 71 -17.84 -11.01 -9.34
C SER A 71 -17.31 -10.56 -7.97
N ALA A 72 -18.13 -9.86 -7.19
CA ALA A 72 -17.74 -9.40 -5.87
C ALA A 72 -17.30 -10.57 -4.96
N THR A 73 -18.03 -11.68 -5.00
CA THR A 73 -17.73 -12.88 -4.21
C THR A 73 -16.36 -13.47 -4.58
N VAL A 74 -16.09 -13.64 -5.88
CA VAL A 74 -14.80 -14.17 -6.34
C VAL A 74 -13.67 -13.21 -5.95
N LYS A 75 -13.84 -11.90 -6.12
CA LYS A 75 -12.85 -10.90 -5.68
C LYS A 75 -12.52 -11.03 -4.20
N THR A 76 -13.53 -11.09 -3.34
CA THR A 76 -13.32 -11.22 -1.89
C THR A 76 -12.55 -12.49 -1.55
N GLN A 77 -12.94 -13.63 -2.14
CA GLN A 77 -12.28 -14.93 -1.91
C GLN A 77 -10.83 -14.94 -2.41
N THR A 78 -10.59 -14.43 -3.62
CA THR A 78 -9.23 -14.30 -4.18
C THR A 78 -8.34 -13.45 -3.28
N CYS A 79 -8.85 -12.33 -2.77
CA CYS A 79 -8.09 -11.45 -1.89
C CYS A 79 -7.80 -12.07 -0.52
N GLN A 80 -8.76 -12.79 0.08
CA GLN A 80 -8.52 -13.54 1.31
C GLN A 80 -7.43 -14.62 1.13
N GLY A 81 -7.45 -15.32 0.00
CA GLY A 81 -6.41 -16.29 -0.35
C GLY A 81 -5.04 -15.65 -0.58
N LEU A 82 -4.98 -14.51 -1.27
CA LEU A 82 -3.73 -13.78 -1.51
C LEU A 82 -3.10 -13.26 -0.22
N ILE A 83 -3.88 -12.63 0.66
CA ILE A 83 -3.41 -12.06 1.93
C ILE A 83 -2.77 -13.13 2.84
N THR A 84 -3.31 -14.34 2.80
CA THR A 84 -2.83 -15.48 3.61
C THR A 84 -1.81 -16.36 2.88
N SER A 85 -1.52 -16.06 1.60
CA SER A 85 -0.62 -16.86 0.78
C SER A 85 0.83 -16.84 1.30
N PRO A 86 1.65 -17.85 0.97
CA PRO A 86 3.09 -17.86 1.32
C PRO A 86 3.86 -16.60 0.90
N LEU A 87 3.35 -15.89 -0.11
CA LEU A 87 3.95 -14.68 -0.66
C LEU A 87 3.73 -13.45 0.23
N TYR A 88 2.53 -13.31 0.81
CA TYR A 88 2.14 -12.14 1.62
C TYR A 88 2.05 -12.42 3.12
N LYS A 89 2.04 -13.68 3.56
CA LYS A 89 1.84 -14.08 4.96
C LYS A 89 2.89 -13.51 5.94
N ASN A 90 4.09 -13.19 5.44
CA ASN A 90 5.17 -12.64 6.26
C ASN A 90 5.18 -11.10 6.27
N MET A 91 4.32 -10.46 5.48
CA MET A 91 4.18 -9.01 5.50
C MET A 91 3.25 -8.57 6.63
N SER A 92 3.51 -7.37 7.16
CA SER A 92 2.50 -6.67 7.96
C SER A 92 1.29 -6.30 7.09
N SER A 93 0.12 -6.16 7.70
CA SER A 93 -1.11 -5.74 7.01
C SER A 93 -0.96 -4.36 6.32
N ILE A 94 -0.12 -3.49 6.88
CA ILE A 94 0.28 -2.21 6.27
C ILE A 94 1.09 -2.44 4.99
N ALA A 95 2.07 -3.34 5.01
CA ALA A 95 2.89 -3.62 3.84
C ALA A 95 2.09 -4.31 2.73
N GLN A 96 1.15 -5.20 3.10
CA GLN A 96 0.18 -5.77 2.17
C GLN A 96 -0.68 -4.69 1.53
N THR A 97 -1.24 -3.79 2.35
CA THR A 97 -2.03 -2.64 1.89
C THR A 97 -1.23 -1.76 0.92
N CYS A 98 0.01 -1.45 1.26
CA CYS A 98 0.91 -0.67 0.42
C CYS A 98 1.16 -1.38 -0.93
N SER A 99 1.48 -2.67 -0.90
CA SER A 99 1.74 -3.47 -2.11
C SER A 99 0.54 -3.49 -3.06
N PHE A 100 -0.66 -3.74 -2.53
CA PHE A 100 -1.87 -3.73 -3.34
C PHE A 100 -2.20 -2.34 -3.88
N ASN A 101 -1.94 -1.27 -3.11
CA ASN A 101 -2.15 0.11 -3.55
C ASN A 101 -1.24 0.50 -4.72
N CYS A 102 0.04 0.10 -4.68
CA CYS A 102 0.96 0.33 -5.79
C CYS A 102 0.40 -0.22 -7.11
N GLN A 103 -0.12 -1.43 -7.04
CA GLN A 103 -0.64 -2.16 -8.19
C GLN A 103 -2.01 -1.64 -8.64
N SER A 104 -2.88 -1.30 -7.68
CA SER A 104 -4.17 -0.65 -7.95
C SER A 104 -3.99 0.67 -8.71
N ASN A 105 -3.05 1.50 -8.26
CA ASN A 105 -2.74 2.78 -8.89
C ASN A 105 -2.11 2.62 -10.28
N ASP A 106 -1.24 1.63 -10.46
CA ASP A 106 -0.62 1.35 -11.75
C ASP A 106 -1.68 0.97 -12.81
N TRP A 107 -2.61 0.06 -12.48
CA TRP A 107 -3.72 -0.26 -13.37
C TRP A 107 -4.62 0.93 -13.67
N LYS A 108 -5.02 1.65 -12.63
CA LYS A 108 -5.87 2.84 -12.78
C LYS A 108 -5.20 3.86 -13.71
N THR A 109 -3.89 4.05 -13.59
CA THR A 109 -3.12 4.95 -14.45
C THR A 109 -3.15 4.47 -15.90
N LYS A 110 -2.85 3.20 -16.17
CA LYS A 110 -2.89 2.62 -17.52
C LYS A 110 -4.27 2.77 -18.18
N THR A 111 -5.34 2.59 -17.41
CA THR A 111 -6.71 2.82 -17.88
C THR A 111 -6.94 4.28 -18.22
N ASN A 112 -6.60 5.20 -17.30
CA ASN A 112 -6.82 6.64 -17.46
C ASN A 112 -6.05 7.23 -18.65
N VAL A 113 -4.84 6.75 -18.93
CA VAL A 113 -4.02 7.23 -20.05
C VAL A 113 -4.28 6.47 -21.36
N GLY A 114 -5.24 5.54 -21.37
CA GLY A 114 -5.66 4.80 -22.56
C GLY A 114 -4.73 3.65 -22.99
N THR A 115 -3.64 3.38 -22.25
CA THR A 115 -2.70 2.27 -22.54
C THR A 115 -3.43 0.93 -22.64
N CYS A 116 -4.43 0.71 -21.80
CA CYS A 116 -5.24 -0.52 -21.78
C CYS A 116 -5.97 -0.83 -23.09
N GLY A 117 -6.37 0.19 -23.86
CA GLY A 117 -7.04 0.01 -25.15
C GLY A 117 -6.08 -0.01 -26.36
N GLN A 118 -4.78 0.15 -26.14
CA GLN A 118 -3.78 0.25 -27.21
C GLN A 118 -2.87 -0.96 -27.31
N LEU A 119 -2.56 -1.59 -26.17
CA LEU A 119 -1.67 -2.74 -26.12
C LEU A 119 -2.41 -4.05 -26.41
N THR A 120 -1.68 -5.03 -26.94
CA THR A 120 -2.17 -6.41 -27.02
C THR A 120 -2.32 -7.00 -25.62
N PHE A 121 -3.08 -8.09 -25.48
CA PHE A 121 -3.18 -8.82 -24.21
C PHE A 121 -1.78 -9.12 -23.61
N ALA A 122 -0.88 -9.69 -24.40
CA ALA A 122 0.50 -9.98 -23.98
C ALA A 122 1.27 -8.71 -23.60
N GLY A 123 1.09 -7.62 -24.36
CA GLY A 123 1.71 -6.33 -24.06
C GLY A 123 1.21 -5.72 -22.75
N LEU A 124 -0.05 -5.94 -22.37
CA LEU A 124 -0.59 -5.50 -21.07
C LEU A 124 -0.02 -6.30 -19.90
N ILE A 125 0.17 -7.61 -20.09
CA ILE A 125 0.85 -8.46 -19.09
C ILE A 125 2.31 -8.02 -18.93
N GLU A 126 3.00 -7.72 -20.02
CA GLU A 126 4.39 -7.25 -19.97
C GLU A 126 4.50 -5.86 -19.31
N ALA A 127 3.64 -4.92 -19.70
CA ALA A 127 3.64 -3.56 -19.17
C ALA A 127 3.27 -3.47 -17.68
N SER A 128 2.64 -4.50 -17.13
CA SER A 128 2.28 -4.58 -15.72
C SER A 128 3.39 -5.23 -14.87
N ILE A 129 4.13 -6.23 -15.37
CA ILE A 129 5.29 -6.79 -14.66
C ILE A 129 6.55 -5.91 -14.75
N THR A 130 6.67 -5.09 -15.80
CA THR A 130 7.85 -4.24 -16.05
C THR A 130 7.63 -2.77 -15.68
N SER A 131 6.47 -2.40 -15.10
CA SER A 131 6.15 -1.01 -14.75
C SER A 131 7.19 -0.42 -13.79
N PRO A 132 8.01 0.56 -14.22
CA PRO A 132 9.06 1.12 -13.36
C PRO A 132 8.48 1.81 -12.13
N THR A 133 7.35 2.48 -12.30
CA THR A 133 6.63 3.18 -11.23
C THR A 133 6.08 2.20 -10.20
N ALA A 134 5.46 1.10 -10.66
CA ALA A 134 4.94 0.09 -9.75
C ALA A 134 6.07 -0.63 -9.00
N ILE A 135 7.17 -0.97 -9.69
CA ILE A 135 8.36 -1.59 -9.09
C ILE A 135 8.96 -0.67 -8.01
N ALA A 136 9.11 0.63 -8.30
CA ALA A 136 9.63 1.59 -7.33
C ALA A 136 8.71 1.71 -6.10
N CYS A 137 7.39 1.74 -6.32
CA CYS A 137 6.40 1.76 -5.24
C CYS A 137 6.48 0.51 -4.37
N LEU A 138 6.54 -0.69 -4.97
CA LEU A 138 6.67 -1.96 -4.25
C LEU A 138 7.95 -2.03 -3.41
N ARG A 139 9.08 -1.56 -3.94
CA ARG A 139 10.34 -1.44 -3.17
C ARG A 139 10.17 -0.57 -1.93
N SER A 140 9.47 0.55 -2.06
CA SER A 140 9.15 1.42 -0.92
C SER A 140 8.27 0.70 0.11
N CYS A 141 7.32 -0.12 -0.32
CA CYS A 141 6.51 -0.94 0.59
C CYS A 141 7.35 -1.99 1.32
N PHE A 142 8.35 -2.61 0.68
CA PHE A 142 9.18 -3.63 1.33
C PHE A 142 10.21 -3.04 2.31
N ALA A 143 10.58 -1.77 2.17
CA ALA A 143 11.29 -1.08 3.25
C ALA A 143 10.48 -1.08 4.56
N THR A 144 9.14 -1.10 4.48
CA THR A 144 8.24 -1.19 5.64
C THR A 144 8.10 -2.61 6.22
N THR A 145 8.65 -3.64 5.56
CA THR A 145 8.69 -5.04 6.05
C THR A 145 10.00 -5.39 6.73
N ASN A 146 10.80 -4.39 7.13
CA ASN A 146 12.13 -4.60 7.73
C ASN A 146 13.07 -5.44 6.83
N ASN A 147 13.00 -5.23 5.52
CA ASN A 147 13.80 -5.96 4.51
C ASN A 147 13.64 -7.49 4.54
N GLN A 148 12.53 -8.01 5.06
CA GLN A 148 12.26 -9.46 5.05
C GLN A 148 12.02 -10.03 3.63
N ILE A 149 11.97 -9.17 2.62
CA ILE A 149 11.65 -9.52 1.24
C ILE A 149 12.79 -9.03 0.34
N SER A 150 13.35 -9.92 -0.46
CA SER A 150 14.46 -9.59 -1.36
C SER A 150 13.96 -8.94 -2.65
N ASN A 151 14.81 -8.14 -3.30
CA ASN A 151 14.48 -7.48 -4.57
C ASN A 151 14.13 -8.49 -5.68
N ASP A 152 14.72 -9.68 -5.65
CA ASP A 152 14.47 -10.74 -6.63
C ASP A 152 13.06 -11.34 -6.49
N GLN A 153 12.40 -11.11 -5.36
CA GLN A 153 11.02 -11.53 -5.13
C GLN A 153 10.00 -10.52 -5.66
N ILE A 154 10.39 -9.26 -5.97
CA ILE A 154 9.48 -8.21 -6.47
C ILE A 154 8.62 -8.70 -7.65
N PRO A 155 9.17 -9.38 -8.68
CA PRO A 155 8.37 -9.88 -9.79
C PRO A 155 7.24 -10.83 -9.37
N LEU A 156 7.42 -11.60 -8.28
CA LEU A 156 6.42 -12.54 -7.77
C LEU A 156 5.18 -11.84 -7.20
N TYR A 157 5.31 -10.56 -6.82
CA TYR A 157 4.21 -9.78 -6.24
C TYR A 157 3.25 -9.21 -7.29
N PHE A 158 3.60 -9.28 -8.58
CA PHE A 158 2.77 -8.92 -9.73
C PHE A 158 1.85 -10.06 -10.19
N LEU A 159 1.24 -10.78 -9.25
CA LEU A 159 0.60 -12.08 -9.49
C LEU A 159 -0.61 -12.03 -10.42
N PHE A 160 -1.39 -10.94 -10.39
CA PHE A 160 -2.63 -10.85 -11.17
C PHE A 160 -2.42 -10.65 -12.67
N ASN A 161 -1.18 -10.41 -13.11
CA ASN A 161 -0.84 -10.37 -14.53
C ASN A 161 -0.95 -11.76 -15.18
N ILE A 162 -0.98 -12.81 -14.35
CA ILE A 162 -1.06 -14.21 -14.79
C ILE A 162 -2.38 -14.84 -14.34
N ILE A 163 -3.11 -14.23 -13.39
CA ILE A 163 -4.44 -14.69 -12.98
C ILE A 163 -5.47 -14.27 -14.03
N GLN A 164 -5.57 -15.09 -15.08
CA GLN A 164 -6.83 -15.36 -15.73
C GLN A 164 -7.53 -16.46 -14.93
N ASP A 165 -8.58 -16.09 -14.22
CA ASP A 165 -9.76 -16.94 -14.12
C ASP A 165 -10.95 -15.98 -14.18
N GLY A 166 -11.49 -15.84 -15.39
CA GLY A 166 -12.89 -15.48 -15.53
C GLY A 166 -13.73 -16.68 -15.14
N ASP A 167 -14.90 -16.44 -14.58
CA ASP A 167 -15.95 -17.46 -14.48
C ASP A 167 -16.20 -18.14 -15.84
#